data_AF-A0A2Z6NDE4-F1
#
_entry.id   AF-A0A2Z6NDE4-F1
#
_cell.length_a   1.000
_cell.length_b   1.000
_cell.length_c   1.000
_cell.angle_alpha   90.00
_cell.angle_beta   90.00
_cell.angle_gamma   90.00
#
_symmetry.space_group_name_H-M   'P 1'
#
loop_
_entity.id
_entity.type
_entity.pdbx_description
1 polymer ?
#
loop_
_entity_poly.entity_id
_entity_poly.type
_entity_poly.pdbx_seq_one_letter_code
_entity_poly.pdbx_strand_id
1 'polypeptide(L)'
;MLLDTINESHKGTYDFLYLPIDFKNRCNVGYAFINMISPSLIVPFYHVFNGKKWESFNSEKVVSLAYARIQGKAALIAHFEKSSLMNMNELWKPMFTKTDGPNAGEF
;
A
#
# COMPACT_ATOMS: atom_id res chain seq x y z
N MET A 1 1.85 11.88 -4.56
CA MET A 1 2.13 10.44 -4.84
C MET A 1 1.06 9.58 -4.15
N LEU A 2 0.96 8.26 -4.45
CA LEU A 2 -0.08 7.39 -3.87
C LEU A 2 -0.10 7.43 -2.34
N LEU A 3 1.09 7.45 -1.73
CA LEU A 3 1.27 7.57 -0.29
C LEU A 3 0.61 8.83 0.27
N ASP A 4 0.83 9.99 -0.36
CA ASP A 4 0.28 11.28 0.09
C ASP A 4 -1.25 11.26 0.05
N THR A 5 -1.83 10.80 -1.05
CA THR A 5 -3.28 10.71 -1.22
C THR A 5 -3.93 9.79 -0.19
N ILE A 6 -3.28 8.67 0.16
CA ILE A 6 -3.76 7.79 1.24
C ILE A 6 -3.62 8.49 2.61
N ASN A 7 -2.51 9.17 2.84
CA ASN A 7 -2.22 9.82 4.12
C ASN A 7 -3.13 11.02 4.42
N GLU A 8 -3.77 11.63 3.43
CA GLU A 8 -4.78 12.68 3.65
C GLU A 8 -5.92 12.25 4.57
N SER A 9 -6.29 10.96 4.56
CA SER A 9 -7.43 10.45 5.35
C SER A 9 -7.12 9.22 6.20
N HIS A 10 -5.99 8.53 5.95
CA HIS A 10 -5.71 7.22 6.53
C HIS A 10 -4.26 7.09 7.05
N LYS A 11 -3.56 8.19 7.30
CA LYS A 11 -2.21 8.15 7.89
C LYS A 11 -2.23 7.39 9.22
N GLY A 12 -1.28 6.47 9.39
CA GLY A 12 -1.14 5.66 10.61
C GLY A 12 -2.19 4.56 10.79
N THR A 13 -3.00 4.25 9.76
CA THR A 13 -4.01 3.17 9.83
C THR A 13 -3.55 1.86 9.20
N TYR A 14 -2.38 1.87 8.55
CA TYR A 14 -1.80 0.75 7.81
C TYR A 14 -0.31 0.61 8.15
N ASP A 15 0.19 -0.61 8.07
CA ASP A 15 1.56 -0.97 8.41
C ASP A 15 2.38 -1.54 7.26
N PHE A 16 1.76 -1.61 6.08
CA PHE A 16 2.39 -2.06 4.85
C PHE A 16 1.77 -1.32 3.66
N LEU A 17 2.61 -0.82 2.76
CA LEU A 17 2.20 -0.33 1.45
C LEU A 17 3.22 -0.75 0.40
N TYR A 18 2.74 -1.37 -0.69
CA TYR A 18 3.58 -1.75 -1.82
C TYR A 18 2.89 -1.44 -3.15
N LEU A 19 3.55 -0.64 -3.98
CA LEU A 19 3.14 -0.32 -5.34
C LEU A 19 4.17 -0.92 -6.30
N PRO A 20 3.90 -2.06 -6.97
CA PRO A 20 4.83 -2.63 -7.92
C PRO A 20 5.02 -1.72 -9.13
N ILE A 21 6.26 -1.64 -9.60
CA ILE A 21 6.68 -0.78 -10.71
C ILE A 21 7.18 -1.65 -11.86
N ASP A 22 6.66 -1.38 -13.05
CA ASP A 22 7.20 -1.89 -14.30
C ASP A 22 8.43 -1.06 -14.68
N PHE A 23 9.62 -1.61 -14.44
CA PHE A 23 10.88 -0.95 -14.75
C PHE A 23 11.10 -0.70 -16.24
N LYS A 24 10.49 -1.51 -17.11
CA LYS A 24 10.62 -1.35 -18.57
C LYS A 24 9.87 -0.12 -19.04
N ASN A 25 8.66 0.07 -18.52
CA ASN A 25 7.76 1.16 -18.93
C ASN A 25 7.79 2.37 -17.99
N ARG A 26 8.54 2.29 -16.88
CA ARG A 26 8.65 3.32 -15.83
C ARG A 26 7.30 3.78 -15.29
N CYS A 27 6.36 2.85 -15.16
CA CYS A 27 5.02 3.11 -14.65
C CYS A 27 4.62 2.06 -13.61
N ASN A 28 3.59 2.33 -12.81
CA ASN A 28 3.03 1.30 -11.94
C ASN A 28 2.24 0.27 -12.75
N VAL A 29 2.18 -0.95 -12.24
CA VAL A 29 1.46 -2.06 -12.89
C VAL A 29 -0.07 -1.99 -12.74
N GLY A 30 -0.59 -0.94 -12.10
CA GLY A 30 -2.04 -0.68 -11.97
C GLY A 30 -2.72 -1.22 -10.72
N TYR A 31 -1.98 -1.79 -9.78
CA TYR A 31 -2.49 -2.20 -8.47
C TYR A 31 -1.47 -1.94 -7.36
N ALA A 32 -1.93 -1.91 -6.12
CA ALA A 32 -1.11 -1.77 -4.93
C ALA A 32 -1.61 -2.73 -3.84
N PHE A 33 -0.74 -3.06 -2.90
CA PHE A 33 -1.08 -3.81 -1.70
C PHE A 33 -0.96 -2.91 -0.48
N ILE A 34 -1.96 -2.98 0.40
CA ILE A 34 -1.98 -2.26 1.68
C ILE A 34 -2.40 -3.24 2.77
N ASN A 35 -1.69 -3.26 3.90
CA ASN A 35 -2.11 -4.00 5.09
C ASN A 35 -2.57 -3.02 6.15
N MET A 36 -3.86 -3.08 6.51
CA MET A 36 -4.41 -2.26 7.59
C MET A 36 -3.97 -2.84 8.94
N ILE A 37 -3.71 -1.96 9.92
CA ILE A 37 -3.33 -2.37 11.28
C ILE A 37 -4.49 -3.10 11.98
N SER A 38 -5.72 -2.68 11.67
CA SER A 38 -6.94 -3.35 12.12
C SER A 38 -7.88 -3.61 10.93
N PRO A 39 -8.52 -4.79 10.84
CA PRO A 39 -9.53 -5.08 9.84
C PRO A 39 -10.69 -4.07 9.82
N SER A 40 -11.01 -3.46 10.97
CA SER A 40 -12.07 -2.45 11.06
C SER A 40 -11.77 -1.18 10.23
N LEU A 41 -10.50 -0.90 9.94
CA LEU A 41 -10.06 0.25 9.15
C LEU A 41 -10.24 0.06 7.64
N ILE A 42 -10.55 -1.17 7.21
CA ILE A 42 -10.84 -1.46 5.79
C ILE A 42 -12.15 -0.80 5.36
N VAL A 43 -13.17 -0.78 6.24
CA VAL A 43 -14.49 -0.21 5.94
C VAL A 43 -14.42 1.30 5.63
N PRO A 44 -13.84 2.16 6.48
CA PRO A 44 -13.71 3.58 6.16
C PRO A 44 -12.86 3.80 4.90
N PHE A 45 -11.77 3.04 4.73
CA PHE A 45 -10.93 3.13 3.53
C PHE A 45 -11.70 2.76 2.26
N TYR A 46 -12.54 1.72 2.31
CA TYR A 46 -13.41 1.33 1.20
C TYR A 46 -14.38 2.44 0.82
N HIS A 47 -15.05 3.07 1.78
CA HIS A 47 -15.98 4.18 1.50
C HIS A 47 -15.29 5.43 0.93
N VAL A 48 -14.03 5.66 1.31
CA VAL A 48 -13.26 6.81 0.80
C VAL A 48 -12.77 6.55 -0.61
N PHE A 49 -12.27 5.36 -0.95
CA PHE A 49 -11.59 5.13 -2.23
C PHE A 49 -12.38 4.29 -3.23
N ASN A 50 -13.10 3.25 -2.81
CA ASN A 50 -13.71 2.32 -3.74
C ASN A 50 -14.78 2.99 -4.62
N GLY A 51 -14.74 2.72 -5.92
CA GLY A 51 -15.67 3.30 -6.90
C GLY A 51 -15.40 4.78 -7.22
N LYS A 52 -14.31 5.36 -6.69
CA LYS A 52 -13.92 6.75 -6.97
C LYS A 52 -12.73 6.81 -7.92
N LYS A 53 -12.61 7.94 -8.61
CA LYS A 53 -11.41 8.27 -9.39
C LYS A 53 -10.35 8.81 -8.45
N TRP A 54 -9.10 8.63 -8.85
CA TRP A 54 -7.98 9.27 -8.19
C TRP A 54 -7.96 10.76 -8.55
N GLU A 55 -8.34 11.64 -7.63
CA GLU A 55 -8.40 13.09 -7.89
C GLU A 55 -7.01 13.70 -8.17
N SER A 56 -5.98 13.20 -7.48
CA SER A 56 -4.61 13.72 -7.58
C SER A 56 -3.81 13.14 -8.76
N PHE A 57 -4.44 12.37 -9.65
CA PHE A 57 -3.78 11.71 -10.76
C PHE A 57 -4.55 12.01 -12.05
N ASN A 58 -3.85 12.32 -13.15
CA ASN A 58 -4.47 12.51 -14.46
C ASN A 58 -4.88 11.16 -15.09
N SER A 59 -5.71 10.41 -14.37
CA SER A 59 -6.08 9.03 -14.64
C SER A 59 -7.59 8.89 -14.55
N GLU A 60 -8.19 8.32 -15.59
CA GLU A 60 -9.63 8.01 -15.59
C GLU A 60 -9.97 6.72 -14.82
N LYS A 61 -8.94 6.00 -14.33
CA LYS A 61 -9.12 4.74 -13.63
C LYS A 61 -9.94 4.94 -12.36
N VAL A 62 -10.94 4.09 -12.20
CA VAL A 62 -11.75 3.99 -10.99
C VAL A 62 -11.15 2.94 -10.07
N VAL A 63 -11.02 3.27 -8.80
CA VAL A 63 -10.45 2.38 -7.79
C VAL A 63 -11.40 1.23 -7.49
N SER A 64 -10.86 0.02 -7.44
CA SER A 64 -11.56 -1.17 -6.95
C SER A 64 -10.71 -1.83 -5.88
N LEU A 65 -11.32 -2.13 -4.73
CA LEU A 65 -10.69 -2.86 -3.65
C LEU A 65 -11.06 -4.34 -3.73
N ALA A 66 -10.09 -5.20 -3.44
CA ALA A 66 -10.28 -6.62 -3.26
C ALA A 66 -9.31 -7.12 -2.19
N TYR A 67 -9.68 -8.22 -1.51
CA TYR A 67 -8.79 -8.86 -0.56
C TYR A 67 -7.59 -9.49 -1.29
N ALA A 68 -6.39 -9.22 -0.80
CA ALA A 68 -5.18 -9.84 -1.30
C ALA A 68 -5.15 -11.35 -0.97
N ARG A 69 -4.47 -12.13 -1.80
CA ARG A 69 -4.26 -13.57 -1.54
C ARG A 69 -3.41 -13.83 -0.29
N ILE A 70 -2.42 -12.97 -0.05
CA ILE A 70 -1.55 -13.03 1.13
C ILE A 70 -2.10 -12.02 2.13
N GLN A 71 -2.36 -12.49 3.35
CA GLN A 71 -3.00 -11.70 4.41
C GLN A 71 -2.10 -11.61 5.63
N GLY A 72 -2.04 -10.41 6.22
CA GLY A 72 -1.28 -10.13 7.44
C GLY A 72 0.20 -9.84 7.23
N LYS A 73 0.73 -8.96 8.09
CA LYS A 73 2.11 -8.47 8.04
C LYS A 73 3.17 -9.57 8.04
N ALA A 74 3.06 -10.58 8.91
CA ALA A 74 4.04 -11.65 9.01
C ALA A 74 4.15 -12.47 7.71
N ALA A 75 3.02 -12.78 7.07
CA ALA A 75 3.00 -13.50 5.81
C ALA A 75 3.55 -12.64 4.66
N LEU A 76 3.27 -11.33 4.66
CA LEU A 76 3.84 -10.37 3.72
C LEU A 76 5.36 -10.29 3.86
N ILE A 77 5.89 -10.11 5.08
CA ILE A 77 7.33 -10.10 5.35
C ILE A 77 7.97 -11.38 4.81
N ALA A 78 7.46 -12.56 5.20
CA ALA A 78 8.00 -13.84 4.77
C ALA A 78 7.93 -14.05 3.25
N HIS A 79 6.93 -13.48 2.58
CA HIS A 79 6.81 -13.53 1.12
C HIS A 79 7.84 -12.62 0.44
N PHE A 80 7.97 -11.38 0.91
CA PHE A 80 8.87 -10.40 0.29
C PHE A 80 10.34 -10.67 0.61
N GLU A 81 10.67 -11.21 1.79
CA GLU A 81 12.02 -11.69 2.15
C GLU A 81 12.52 -12.80 1.22
N LYS A 82 11.62 -13.69 0.79
CA LYS A 82 11.95 -14.78 -0.15
C LYS A 82 11.97 -14.32 -1.61
N SER A 83 11.50 -13.11 -1.89
CA SER A 83 11.47 -12.55 -3.25
C SER A 83 12.75 -11.76 -3.54
N SER A 84 13.14 -11.71 -4.81
CA SER A 84 14.32 -10.95 -5.28
C SER A 84 14.23 -9.42 -5.07
N LEU A 85 13.11 -8.92 -4.53
CA LEU A 85 12.83 -7.50 -4.31
C LEU A 85 13.70 -6.88 -3.21
N MET A 86 14.23 -7.67 -2.28
CA MET A 86 15.13 -7.18 -1.22
C MET A 86 16.46 -6.62 -1.77
N ASN A 87 16.86 -7.01 -2.98
CA ASN A 87 18.07 -6.55 -3.66
C ASN A 87 17.83 -5.33 -4.57
N MET A 88 16.61 -4.80 -4.64
CA MET A 88 16.29 -3.61 -5.43
C MET A 88 16.53 -2.31 -4.64
N ASN A 89 16.56 -1.18 -5.36
CA ASN A 89 16.69 0.14 -4.75
C ASN A 89 15.55 0.41 -3.74
N GLU A 90 15.88 1.01 -2.60
CA GLU A 90 15.00 1.32 -1.45
C GLU A 90 13.67 1.97 -1.86
N LEU A 91 13.65 2.82 -2.89
CA LEU A 91 12.46 3.51 -3.38
C LEU A 91 11.39 2.58 -3.98
N TRP A 92 11.76 1.33 -4.29
CA TRP A 92 10.88 0.33 -4.91
C TRP A 92 10.54 -0.82 -3.96
N LYS A 93 11.02 -0.77 -2.72
CA LYS A 93 10.75 -1.79 -1.72
C LYS A 93 9.36 -1.55 -1.09
N PRO A 94 8.70 -2.61 -0.61
CA PRO A 94 7.54 -2.45 0.25
C PRO A 94 7.88 -1.60 1.48
N MET A 95 7.03 -0.63 1.78
CA MET A 95 7.19 0.18 2.99
C MET A 95 6.50 -0.52 4.14
N PHE A 96 7.25 -0.82 5.20
CA PHE A 96 6.73 -1.34 6.45
C PHE A 96 6.82 -0.25 7.51
N THR A 97 5.73 0.04 8.21
CA THR A 97 5.80 0.89 9.41
C THR A 97 5.84 0.03 10.66
N LYS A 98 6.43 0.58 11.72
CA LYS A 98 6.32 -0.03 13.04
C LYS A 98 4.88 0.12 13.51
N THR A 99 4.31 -0.97 14.01
CA THR A 99 2.97 -0.99 14.59
C THR A 99 2.98 -0.53 16.05
N ASP A 100 4.14 -0.57 16.70
CA ASP A 100 4.29 -0.38 18.14
C ASP A 100 5.47 0.55 18.47
N GLY A 101 5.31 1.38 19.51
CA GLY A 101 6.31 2.32 20.00
C GLY A 101 6.10 3.77 19.54
N PRO A 102 7.00 4.70 19.95
CA PRO A 102 6.85 6.14 19.70
C PRO A 102 6.85 6.54 18.22
N ASN A 103 7.25 5.62 17.32
CA ASN A 103 7.35 5.85 15.88
C ASN A 103 6.27 5.07 15.10
N ALA A 104 5.17 4.69 15.77
CA ALA A 104 4.09 3.95 15.13
C ALA A 104 3.42 4.80 14.03
N GLY A 105 3.34 4.26 12.81
CA GLY A 105 2.71 4.95 11.67
C GLY A 105 3.57 6.01 10.97
N GLU A 106 4.87 6.14 11.30
CA GLU A 106 5.82 6.94 10.54
C GLU A 106 6.31 6.18 9.29
N PHE A 107 6.30 6.87 8.15
CA PHE A 107 6.88 6.45 6.86
C PHE A 107 8.08 7.34 6.54
#